data_AF-A0A256XPH6-F1
#
_entry.id   AF-A0A256XPH6-F1
#
_cell.length_a   1.000
_cell.length_b   1.000
_cell.length_c   1.000
_cell.angle_alpha   90.00
_cell.angle_beta   90.00
_cell.angle_gamma   90.00
#
_symmetry.space_group_name_H-M   'P 1'
#
loop_
_entity.id
_entity.type
_entity.pdbx_description
1 polymer ?
#
loop_
_entity_poly.entity_id
_entity_poly.type
_entity_poly.pdbx_seq_one_letter_code
_entity_poly.pdbx_strand_id
1 'polypeptide(L)' 'MKVISIRDKTYVKLKKVKNILRAESFGEAIEKLIEAFYEKRRRYFLELIEKTRLPEEEVEKVEKAIKKIEEREWW' A
#
# COMPACT_ATOMS: atom_id res chain seq x y z
N MET A 1 22.71 -14.55 16.97
CA MET A 1 21.98 -15.23 15.89
C MET A 1 20.62 -15.65 16.43
N LYS A 2 19.51 -15.16 15.85
CA LYS A 2 18.17 -15.61 16.22
C LYS A 2 17.73 -16.67 15.20
N VAL A 3 17.23 -17.80 15.68
CA VAL A 3 16.76 -18.90 14.83
C VAL A 3 15.24 -18.80 14.73
N ILE A 4 14.73 -18.85 13.50
CA ILE A 4 13.29 -18.91 13.24
C ILE A 4 12.99 -20.29 12.68
N SER A 5 12.27 -21.10 13.44
CA SER A 5 11.76 -22.38 12.97
C SER A 5 10.50 -22.15 12.13
N ILE A 6 10.48 -22.75 10.94
CA ILE A 6 9.36 -22.67 10.01
C ILE A 6 8.93 -24.09 9.61
N ARG A 7 7.68 -24.24 9.21
CA ARG A 7 7.18 -25.52 8.67
C ARG A 7 7.90 -25.84 7.36
N ASP A 8 8.11 -27.12 7.05
CA ASP A 8 8.79 -27.56 5.81
C ASP A 8 8.13 -27.00 4.55
N LYS A 9 6.79 -26.97 4.51
CA LYS A 9 6.04 -26.37 3.40
C LYS A 9 6.41 -24.90 3.18
N THR A 10 6.64 -24.15 4.27
CA THR A 10 7.06 -22.75 4.21
C THR A 10 8.51 -22.65 3.75
N TYR A 11 9.39 -23.51 4.24
CA TYR A 11 10.79 -23.56 3.81
C TYR A 11 10.91 -23.81 2.30
N VAL A 12 10.17 -24.77 1.75
CA VAL A 12 10.18 -25.07 0.30
C VAL A 12 9.74 -23.85 -0.52
N LYS A 13 8.69 -23.14 -0.07
CA LYS A 13 8.23 -21.90 -0.71
C LYS A 13 9.31 -20.82 -0.64
N LEU A 14 9.90 -20.61 0.52
CA LEU A 14 10.92 -19.59 0.73
C LEU A 14 12.20 -19.89 -0.07
N LYS A 15 12.57 -21.16 -0.23
CA LYS A 15 13.69 -21.60 -1.08
C LYS A 15 13.46 -21.25 -2.53
N LYS A 16 12.23 -21.45 -3.04
CA LYS A 16 11.87 -21.01 -4.40
C LYS A 16 12.00 -19.49 -4.54
N VAL A 17 11.48 -18.74 -3.58
CA VAL A 17 11.57 -17.27 -3.59
C VAL A 17 13.01 -16.79 -3.55
N LYS A 18 13.85 -17.33 -2.66
CA LYS A 18 15.28 -17.01 -2.58
C LYS A 18 15.96 -17.17 -3.94
N ASN A 19 15.68 -18.26 -4.64
CA ASN A 19 16.25 -18.52 -5.97
C ASN A 19 15.73 -17.54 -7.02
N ILE A 20 14.44 -17.23 -7.02
CA ILE A 20 13.83 -16.26 -7.95
C ILE A 20 14.43 -14.87 -7.75
N LEU A 21 14.59 -14.45 -6.49
CA LEU A 21 15.16 -13.16 -6.11
C LEU A 21 16.69 -13.13 -6.17
N ARG A 22 17.33 -14.26 -6.50
CA ARG A 22 18.78 -14.45 -6.48
C ARG A 22 19.42 -13.94 -5.18
N ALA A 23 18.74 -14.13 -4.05
CA ALA A 23 19.22 -13.70 -2.75
C ALA A 23 20.30 -14.65 -2.24
N GLU A 24 21.34 -14.12 -1.61
CA GLU A 24 22.46 -14.85 -1.03
C GLU A 24 22.01 -15.63 0.22
N SER A 25 21.09 -15.06 1.00
CA SER A 25 20.55 -15.66 2.22
C SER A 25 19.02 -15.69 2.27
N PHE A 26 18.47 -16.49 3.19
CA PHE A 26 17.04 -16.45 3.46
C PHE A 26 16.61 -15.15 4.14
N GLY A 27 17.49 -14.53 4.94
CA GLY A 27 17.24 -13.23 5.55
C GLY A 27 17.06 -12.15 4.49
N GLU A 28 17.98 -12.08 3.53
CA GLU A 28 17.90 -11.15 2.41
C GLU A 28 16.66 -11.39 1.54
N ALA A 29 16.30 -12.67 1.29
CA ALA A 29 15.06 -12.98 0.57
C ALA A 29 13.81 -12.49 1.31
N ILE A 30 13.81 -12.56 2.65
CA ILE A 30 12.72 -12.04 3.49
C ILE A 30 12.69 -10.52 3.44
N GLU A 31 13.83 -9.84 3.56
CA GLU A 31 13.91 -8.37 3.48
C GLU A 31 13.39 -7.85 2.14
N LYS A 32 13.86 -8.42 1.02
CA LYS A 32 13.35 -8.08 -0.32
C LYS A 32 11.85 -8.31 -0.47
N LEU A 33 11.31 -9.37 0.12
CA LEU A 33 9.86 -9.62 0.12
C LEU A 33 9.09 -8.55 0.90
N ILE A 34 9.61 -8.13 2.06
CA ILE A 34 9.01 -7.10 2.90
C ILE A 34 8.99 -5.77 2.13
N GLU A 35 10.10 -5.39 1.52
CA GLU A 35 10.19 -4.18 0.70
C GLU A 35 9.20 -4.20 -0.47
N ALA A 36 9.17 -5.29 -1.23
CA ALA A 36 8.24 -5.46 -2.35
C ALA A 36 6.77 -5.37 -1.92
N PHE A 37 6.43 -5.91 -0.74
CA PHE A 37 5.08 -5.79 -0.19
C PHE A 37 4.72 -4.33 0.13
N TYR A 38 5.59 -3.60 0.83
CA TYR A 38 5.31 -2.21 1.18
C TYR A 38 5.28 -1.30 -0.04
N GLU A 39 6.15 -1.52 -1.02
CA GLU A 39 6.14 -0.75 -2.26
C GLU A 39 4.86 -0.98 -3.05
N LYS A 40 4.45 -2.24 -3.23
CA LYS A 40 3.20 -2.58 -3.91
C LYS A 40 1.99 -2.00 -3.18
N ARG A 41 1.98 -2.07 -1.85
CA ARG A 41 0.91 -1.51 -1.01
C ARG A 41 0.84 0.01 -1.14
N ARG A 42 1.98 0.70 -1.16
CA ARG A 42 2.05 2.15 -1.38
C ARG A 42 1.49 2.54 -2.73
N ARG A 43 1.90 1.85 -3.80
CA ARG A 43 1.38 2.11 -5.17
C ARG A 43 -0.13 1.89 -5.24
N TYR A 44 -0.63 0.81 -4.66
CA TYR A 44 -2.07 0.54 -4.59
C TYR A 44 -2.85 1.70 -3.93
N PHE A 45 -2.36 2.24 -2.81
CA PHE A 45 -3.04 3.36 -2.16
C PHE A 45 -2.96 4.65 -2.97
N LEU A 46 -1.84 4.93 -3.64
CA LEU A 46 -1.74 6.09 -4.53
C LEU A 46 -2.73 5.99 -5.70
N GLU A 47 -2.81 4.83 -6.35
CA GLU A 47 -3.80 4.59 -7.41
C GLU A 47 -5.24 4.72 -6.89
N LEU A 48 -5.50 4.26 -5.66
CA LEU A 48 -6.82 4.40 -5.05
C LEU A 48 -7.16 5.87 -4.79
N ILE A 49 -6.20 6.65 -4.26
CA ILE A 49 -6.37 8.10 -4.05
C ILE A 49 -6.66 8.78 -5.40
N GLU A 50 -5.90 8.48 -6.45
CA GLU A 50 -6.14 9.04 -7.77
C GLU A 50 -7.52 8.69 -8.33
N LYS A 51 -7.94 7.42 -8.21
CA LYS A 51 -9.26 6.94 -8.68
C LYS A 51 -10.44 7.49 -7.87
N THR A 52 -10.22 7.78 -6.59
CA THR A 52 -11.24 8.29 -5.68
C THR A 52 -11.22 9.81 -5.55
N ARG A 53 -10.22 10.48 -6.13
CA ARG A 53 -10.13 11.94 -6.15
C ARG A 53 -11.29 12.49 -6.95
N LEU A 54 -12.15 13.26 -6.28
CA LEU A 54 -13.20 14.02 -6.95
C LEU A 54 -12.56 15.00 -7.94
N PRO A 55 -13.15 15.20 -9.12
CA PRO A 55 -12.76 16.27 -10.03
C PRO A 55 -12.78 17.61 -9.29
N GLU A 56 -11.84 18.51 -9.59
CA GLU A 56 -11.73 19.80 -8.90
C GLU A 56 -13.03 20.61 -9.01
N GLU A 57 -13.75 20.52 -10.13
CA GLU A 57 -15.08 21.14 -10.30
C GLU A 57 -16.12 20.61 -9.30
N GLU A 58 -16.10 19.31 -8.99
CA GLU A 58 -17.03 18.72 -8.01
C GLU A 58 -16.63 19.09 -6.59
N VAL A 59 -15.33 19.19 -6.30
CA VAL A 59 -14.82 19.69 -5.02
C VAL A 59 -15.27 21.14 -4.82
N GLU A 60 -15.14 21.99 -5.84
CA GLU A 60 -15.53 23.40 -5.77
C GLU A 60 -17.05 23.57 -5.56
N LYS A 61 -17.87 22.71 -6.18
CA LYS A 61 -19.32 22.67 -5.92
C LYS A 61 -19.63 22.32 -4.47
N VAL A 62 -18.95 21.31 -3.91
CA VAL A 62 -19.13 20.88 -2.52
C VAL A 62 -18.68 21.97 -1.55
N GLU A 63 -17.53 22.60 -1.77
CA GLU A 63 -17.03 23.70 -0.95
C GLU A 63 -17.98 24.90 -0.99
N LYS A 64 -18.48 25.29 -2.16
CA LYS A 64 -19.51 26.33 -2.31
C LYS A 64 -20.79 25.97 -1.57
N ALA A 65 -21.24 24.72 -1.63
CA ALA A 65 -22.43 24.27 -0.90
C ALA A 65 -22.23 24.31 0.63
N ILE A 66 -21.07 23.86 1.13
CA ILE A 66 -20.72 23.93 2.56
C ILE A 66 -20.67 25.39 3.02
N LYS A 67 -20.02 26.26 2.25
CA LYS A 67 -19.90 27.68 2.58
C LYS A 67 -21.27 28.36 2.71
N LYS A 68 -22.20 28.07 1.79
CA LYS A 68 -23.60 28.55 1.89
C LYS A 68 -24.33 28.07 3.14
N ILE A 69 -24.04 26.85 3.59
CA ILE A 69 -24.61 26.27 4.82
C ILE A 69 -24.01 26.93 6.07
N GLU A 70 -22.68 27.09 6.11
CA GLU A 70 -21.94 27.69 7.23
C GLU A 70 -22.25 29.18 7.41
N GLU A 71 -22.31 29.94 6.31
CA GLU A 71 -22.63 31.37 6.30
C GLU A 71 -24.12 31.64 6.57
N ARG A 72 -24.94 30.58 6.68
CA ARG A 72 -26.39 30.67 6.87
C ARG A 72 -27.06 31.66 5.90
N GLU A 73 -26.64 31.68 4.63
CA GLU A 73 -27.24 32.54 3.59
C GLU A 73 -28.74 32.26 3.32
N TRP A 74 -29.31 31.27 4.01
CA TRP A 74 -30.71 30.85 3.93
C TRP A 74 -31.56 31.30 5.14
N TRP A 75 -31.09 32.28 5.92
CA TRP A 75 -31.85 33.01 6.95
C TRP A 75 -31.82 34.51 6.72
#